data_AF-A0A1B0BD29-F1
#
_entry.id   AF-A0A1B0BD29-F1
#
_cell.length_a   1.000
_cell.length_b   1.000
_cell.length_c   1.000
_cell.angle_alpha   90.00
_cell.angle_beta   90.00
_cell.angle_gamma   90.00
#
_symmetry.space_group_name_H-M   'P 1'
#
loop_
_entity.id
_entity.type
_entity.pdbx_description
1 polymer ?
#
loop_
_entity_poly.entity_id
_entity_poly.type
_entity_poly.pdbx_seq_one_letter_code
_entity_poly.pdbx_strand_id
1 'polypeptide(L)'
;MNQCISIFYITVIVFVTEYTNALENGLVRTPPMGWLSWERFRCNTDCKNDPDNCISERLFQVMADLLITEGYAAAGYEYVNVDDCWLEKHRSPSGQLIADRSRFPSGMRALSDYIHSKGLKFGIYEDYGNYTCAGYPGIIGHQYEDARLFADWKVDYVKLDGCYAFPHEMEKGYSEFQDILNKTGRPMVFSCSWPVYQIYAGIRPNYTSIKENCNLWRNYDDVQDSWVSVESIIDYYGNNQDLIAPNSGPGHWNDPDMDLYENVDYGILYPSTKIKVKVNPSGVVMLKAEVYVDAKYPNSYKYVFSL
;
A
#
# COMPACT_ATOMS: atom_id res chain seq x y z
N MET A 1 6.93 40.35 -68.97
CA MET A 1 7.49 39.05 -68.55
C MET A 1 7.24 38.96 -67.05
N ASN A 2 6.12 38.36 -66.65
CA ASN A 2 5.63 38.35 -65.26
C ASN A 2 6.40 37.31 -64.44
N GLN A 3 7.12 37.74 -63.40
CA GLN A 3 7.73 36.85 -62.42
C GLN A 3 6.69 36.47 -61.36
N CYS A 4 6.47 35.16 -61.21
CA CYS A 4 5.57 34.56 -60.25
C CYS A 4 6.26 34.47 -58.88
N ILE A 5 5.69 35.09 -57.85
CA ILE A 5 6.14 34.96 -56.46
C ILE A 5 5.50 33.69 -55.89
N SER A 6 6.31 32.69 -55.54
CA SER A 6 5.86 31.49 -54.83
C SER A 6 5.91 31.75 -53.33
N ILE A 7 4.74 31.78 -52.68
CA ILE A 7 4.60 31.85 -51.22
C ILE A 7 4.51 30.42 -50.70
N PHE A 8 5.51 29.99 -49.93
CA PHE A 8 5.47 28.73 -49.20
C PHE A 8 4.68 28.91 -47.90
N TYR A 9 3.56 28.21 -47.78
CA TYR A 9 2.82 28.11 -46.51
C TYR A 9 3.47 27.04 -45.64
N ILE A 10 3.99 27.44 -44.48
CA ILE A 10 4.46 26.51 -43.44
C ILE A 10 3.24 26.09 -42.61
N THR A 11 2.82 24.83 -42.76
CA THR A 11 1.81 24.22 -41.90
C THR A 11 2.47 23.81 -40.58
N VAL A 12 2.12 24.47 -39.48
CA VAL A 12 2.53 24.06 -38.13
C VAL A 12 1.61 22.93 -37.69
N ILE A 13 2.16 21.72 -37.59
CA ILE A 13 1.47 20.57 -37.00
C ILE A 13 1.66 20.64 -35.49
N VAL A 14 0.59 20.98 -34.76
CA VAL A 14 0.54 20.92 -33.30
C VAL A 14 0.23 19.48 -32.91
N PHE A 15 1.21 18.77 -32.38
CA PHE A 15 0.99 17.50 -31.70
C PHE A 15 0.33 17.77 -30.35
N VAL A 16 -0.97 17.49 -30.25
CA VAL A 16 -1.64 17.40 -28.95
C VAL A 16 -1.25 16.04 -28.38
N THR A 17 -0.31 16.03 -27.43
CA THR A 17 -0.07 14.84 -26.61
C THR A 17 -1.29 14.66 -25.73
N GLU A 18 -2.06 13.60 -25.95
CA GLU A 18 -3.04 13.13 -24.98
C GLU A 18 -2.27 12.72 -23.72
N TYR A 19 -2.27 13.58 -22.71
CA TYR A 19 -1.83 13.19 -21.38
C TYR A 19 -2.91 12.27 -20.82
N THR A 20 -2.57 11.00 -20.62
CA THR A 20 -3.38 10.11 -19.79
C THR A 20 -3.43 10.72 -18.39
N ASN A 21 -4.62 11.06 -17.90
CA ASN A 21 -4.81 11.64 -16.57
C ASN A 21 -4.74 10.52 -15.51
N ALA A 22 -3.57 9.89 -15.35
CA ALA A 22 -3.33 9.00 -14.21
C ALA A 22 -3.45 9.82 -12.89
N LEU A 23 -3.55 9.13 -11.74
CA LEU A 23 -3.44 9.77 -10.43
C LEU A 23 -2.04 10.38 -10.29
N GLU A 24 -1.85 11.58 -10.81
CA GLU A 24 -0.57 12.27 -10.83
C GLU A 24 -0.40 13.14 -9.59
N ASN A 25 -0.52 12.51 -8.41
CA ASN A 25 -0.28 13.17 -7.13
C ASN A 25 1.21 13.27 -6.75
N GLY A 26 2.10 12.77 -7.61
CA GLY A 26 3.56 12.83 -7.43
C GLY A 26 4.15 11.78 -6.48
N LEU A 27 3.32 10.92 -5.90
CA LEU A 27 3.73 9.94 -4.89
C LEU A 27 4.05 8.56 -5.50
N VAL A 28 4.70 7.70 -4.70
CA VAL A 28 5.03 6.30 -5.02
C VAL A 28 5.53 6.06 -6.45
N ARG A 29 6.51 6.87 -6.89
CA ARG A 29 7.19 6.67 -8.18
C ARG A 29 7.97 5.36 -8.25
N THR A 30 8.28 4.79 -7.09
CA THR A 30 8.63 3.38 -6.86
C THR A 30 7.56 2.77 -5.94
N PRO A 31 7.42 1.42 -5.90
CA PRO A 31 6.50 0.77 -4.98
C PRO A 31 6.74 1.26 -3.53
N PRO A 32 5.68 1.52 -2.74
CA PRO A 32 5.84 1.94 -1.36
C PRO A 32 6.48 0.82 -0.53
N MET A 33 7.33 1.21 0.41
CA MET A 33 8.01 0.28 1.33
C MET A 33 7.72 0.70 2.76
N GLY A 34 7.27 -0.24 3.59
CA GLY A 34 6.92 0.05 4.98
C GLY A 34 6.49 -1.18 5.75
N TRP A 35 5.78 -0.95 6.83
CA TRP A 35 5.23 -1.95 7.71
C TRP A 35 3.74 -1.72 7.90
N LEU A 36 2.95 -2.80 7.91
CA LEU A 36 1.50 -2.77 8.09
C LEU A 36 1.09 -3.83 9.12
N SER A 37 0.15 -3.48 10.01
CA SER A 37 -0.13 -4.30 11.20
C SER A 37 -0.94 -5.58 10.96
N TRP A 38 -1.65 -5.69 9.83
CA TRP A 38 -2.74 -6.68 9.66
C TRP A 38 -2.31 -8.13 9.76
N GLU A 39 -1.38 -8.60 8.92
CA GLU A 39 -1.08 -10.04 8.82
C GLU A 39 -0.65 -10.62 10.18
N ARG A 40 0.26 -9.93 10.87
CA ARG A 40 0.83 -10.44 12.12
C ARG A 40 -0.01 -10.17 13.36
N PHE A 41 -0.61 -8.97 13.47
CA PHE A 41 -1.28 -8.51 14.70
C PHE A 41 -2.81 -8.57 14.59
N ARG A 42 -3.34 -8.64 13.37
CA ARG A 42 -4.77 -8.80 13.08
C ARG A 42 -5.60 -7.77 13.86
N CYS A 43 -6.76 -8.18 14.35
CA CYS A 43 -7.64 -7.37 15.19
C CYS A 43 -7.44 -7.64 16.69
N ASN A 44 -6.20 -7.85 17.16
CA ASN A 44 -5.96 -8.07 18.58
C ASN A 44 -6.20 -6.79 19.38
N THR A 45 -7.29 -6.72 20.14
CA THR A 45 -7.65 -5.54 20.95
C THR A 45 -7.53 -5.79 22.45
N ASP A 46 -7.07 -6.97 22.86
CA ASP A 46 -6.95 -7.35 24.27
C ASP A 46 -5.62 -6.85 24.88
N CYS A 47 -5.52 -5.54 25.06
CA CYS A 47 -4.35 -4.93 25.68
C CYS A 47 -4.20 -5.22 27.18
N LYS A 48 -5.18 -5.89 27.80
CA LYS A 48 -5.10 -6.27 29.20
C LYS A 48 -4.28 -7.55 29.36
N ASN A 49 -4.56 -8.55 28.52
CA ASN A 49 -3.91 -9.85 28.60
C ASN A 49 -2.74 -9.99 27.61
N ASP A 50 -2.71 -9.17 26.56
CA ASP A 50 -1.65 -9.17 25.53
C ASP A 50 -1.17 -7.74 25.18
N PRO A 51 -0.62 -7.00 26.15
CA PRO A 51 -0.30 -5.57 26.01
C PRO A 51 0.81 -5.25 25.00
N ASP A 52 1.63 -6.24 24.64
CA ASP A 52 2.76 -6.05 23.73
C ASP A 52 2.38 -6.33 22.26
N ASN A 53 1.26 -7.03 22.01
CA ASN A 53 0.81 -7.37 20.65
C ASN A 53 -0.58 -6.83 20.30
N CYS A 54 -1.29 -6.18 21.22
CA CYS A 54 -2.56 -5.56 20.89
C CYS A 54 -2.36 -4.30 20.00
N ILE A 55 -3.33 -4.04 19.13
CA ILE A 55 -3.41 -2.83 18.30
C ILE A 55 -3.56 -1.60 19.20
N SER A 56 -2.45 -0.91 19.43
CA SER A 56 -2.33 0.21 20.36
C SER A 56 -1.27 1.19 19.92
N GLU A 57 -1.36 2.45 20.39
CA GLU A 57 -0.35 3.49 20.16
C GLU A 57 1.07 2.99 20.47
N ARG A 58 1.24 2.23 21.57
CA ARG A 58 2.53 1.67 21.97
C ARG A 58 3.10 0.73 20.90
N LEU A 59 2.28 -0.14 20.31
CA LEU A 59 2.72 -1.07 19.25
C LEU A 59 3.34 -0.28 18.08
N PHE A 60 2.64 0.75 17.60
CA PHE A 60 3.12 1.55 16.46
C PHE A 60 4.35 2.40 16.80
N GLN A 61 4.47 2.90 18.03
CA GLN A 61 5.69 3.58 18.49
C GLN A 61 6.90 2.63 18.51
N VAL A 62 6.72 1.41 19.04
CA VAL A 62 7.78 0.38 19.05
C VAL A 62 8.20 0.00 17.63
N MET A 63 7.24 -0.22 16.73
CA MET A 63 7.56 -0.54 15.34
C MET A 63 8.28 0.61 14.64
N ALA A 64 7.85 1.85 14.84
CA ALA A 64 8.54 3.02 14.30
C ALA A 64 9.98 3.14 14.82
N ASP A 65 10.22 2.86 16.11
CA ASP A 65 11.57 2.82 16.67
C ASP A 65 12.42 1.71 16.02
N LEU A 66 11.88 0.49 15.88
CA LEU A 66 12.59 -0.64 15.28
C LEU A 66 12.92 -0.41 13.80
N LEU A 67 12.03 0.24 13.04
CA LEU A 67 12.32 0.60 11.64
C LEU A 67 13.60 1.46 11.55
N ILE A 68 13.84 2.32 12.54
CA ILE A 68 15.05 3.15 12.61
C ILE A 68 16.24 2.36 13.16
N THR A 69 16.11 1.75 14.33
CA THR A 69 17.25 1.15 15.04
C THR A 69 17.81 -0.09 14.36
N GLU A 70 16.96 -0.84 13.67
CA GLU A 70 17.34 -2.06 12.94
C GLU A 70 17.67 -1.80 11.46
N GLY A 71 17.66 -0.54 11.03
CA GLY A 71 18.14 -0.13 9.70
C GLY A 71 17.15 -0.32 8.54
N TYR A 72 15.89 -0.71 8.79
CA TYR A 72 14.87 -0.82 7.74
C TYR A 72 14.62 0.52 7.03
N ALA A 73 14.56 1.61 7.79
CA ALA A 73 14.40 2.95 7.22
C ALA A 73 15.58 3.34 6.32
N ALA A 74 16.80 2.94 6.68
CA ALA A 74 17.98 3.14 5.84
C ALA A 74 17.94 2.30 4.55
N ALA A 75 17.22 1.18 4.56
CA ALA A 75 16.93 0.35 3.39
C ALA A 75 15.71 0.83 2.57
N GLY A 76 15.01 1.88 3.01
CA GLY A 76 13.90 2.50 2.30
C GLY A 76 12.50 2.22 2.85
N TYR A 77 12.36 1.44 3.94
CA TYR A 77 11.07 1.24 4.60
C TYR A 77 10.67 2.48 5.39
N GLU A 78 9.77 3.27 4.84
CA GLU A 78 9.44 4.59 5.38
C GLU A 78 8.01 4.72 5.90
N TYR A 79 7.09 3.82 5.54
CA TYR A 79 5.70 3.86 5.99
C TYR A 79 5.44 2.99 7.23
N VAL A 80 4.71 3.52 8.21
CA VAL A 80 4.15 2.77 9.36
C VAL A 80 2.63 2.88 9.28
N ASN A 81 1.97 1.79 8.88
CA ASN A 81 0.56 1.77 8.52
C ASN A 81 -0.26 1.05 9.60
N VAL A 82 -1.23 1.77 10.17
CA VAL A 82 -2.27 1.21 11.03
C VAL A 82 -3.32 0.56 10.14
N ASP A 83 -3.61 -0.72 10.36
CA ASP A 83 -4.72 -1.41 9.71
C ASP A 83 -6.02 -1.34 10.55
N ASP A 84 -7.02 -2.19 10.28
CA ASP A 84 -8.31 -2.18 10.96
C ASP A 84 -8.18 -2.28 12.51
N CYS A 85 -9.28 -2.01 13.20
CA CYS A 85 -9.44 -2.14 14.65
C CYS A 85 -8.78 -1.03 15.50
N TRP A 86 -8.39 0.10 14.92
CA TRP A 86 -7.90 1.27 15.67
C TRP A 86 -9.01 2.14 16.30
N LEU A 87 -10.24 2.00 15.80
CA LEU A 87 -11.40 2.82 16.13
C LEU A 87 -12.08 2.46 17.46
N GLU A 88 -12.81 3.43 18.02
CA GLU A 88 -13.97 3.17 18.89
C GLU A 88 -15.10 2.50 18.09
N LYS A 89 -16.01 1.77 18.76
CA LYS A 89 -17.15 1.13 18.08
C LYS A 89 -18.20 2.11 17.54
N HIS A 90 -18.15 3.37 17.95
CA HIS A 90 -19.07 4.40 17.52
C HIS A 90 -18.33 5.71 17.22
N ARG A 91 -18.79 6.40 16.19
CA ARG A 91 -18.41 7.78 15.89
C ARG A 91 -18.79 8.71 17.04
N SER A 92 -18.17 9.88 17.09
CA SER A 92 -18.57 10.95 18.02
C SER A 92 -20.03 11.39 17.78
N PRO A 93 -20.66 12.11 18.71
CA PRO A 93 -21.95 12.74 18.45
C PRO A 93 -21.95 13.71 17.26
N SER A 94 -20.78 14.23 16.86
CA SER A 94 -20.58 15.06 15.66
C SER A 94 -20.29 14.26 14.39
N GLY A 95 -20.31 12.93 14.45
CA GLY A 95 -20.08 12.04 13.30
C GLY A 95 -18.60 11.77 12.96
N GLN A 96 -17.66 12.18 13.81
CA GLN A 96 -16.23 11.99 13.56
C GLN A 96 -15.77 10.59 13.98
N LEU A 97 -14.82 10.01 13.24
CA LEU A 97 -14.06 8.85 13.69
C LEU A 97 -13.31 9.18 14.99
N ILE A 98 -13.25 8.21 15.90
CA ILE A 98 -12.55 8.34 17.18
C ILE A 98 -11.63 7.13 17.29
N ALA A 99 -10.34 7.35 17.55
CA ALA A 99 -9.44 6.27 17.93
C ALA A 99 -9.81 5.75 19.32
N ASP A 100 -9.70 4.44 19.53
CA ASP A 100 -9.98 3.84 20.82
C ASP A 100 -9.19 4.53 21.93
N ARG A 101 -9.91 5.14 22.90
CA ARG A 101 -9.29 6.01 23.90
C ARG A 101 -8.38 5.26 24.87
N SER A 102 -8.59 3.96 25.03
CA SER A 102 -7.77 3.14 25.92
C SER A 102 -6.49 2.68 25.24
N ARG A 103 -6.55 2.38 23.94
CA ARG A 103 -5.43 1.85 23.17
C ARG A 103 -4.61 2.94 22.48
N PHE A 104 -5.23 4.08 22.17
CA PHE A 104 -4.62 5.27 21.56
C PHE A 104 -4.90 6.52 22.41
N PRO A 105 -4.43 6.56 23.68
CA PRO A 105 -4.80 7.60 24.62
C PRO A 105 -4.35 9.02 24.20
N SER A 106 -3.28 9.13 23.43
CA SER A 106 -2.80 10.43 22.91
C SER A 106 -3.47 10.84 21.58
N GLY A 107 -4.20 9.90 20.96
CA GLY A 107 -4.88 10.08 19.67
C GLY A 107 -3.97 9.98 18.44
N MET A 108 -4.59 9.78 17.27
CA MET A 108 -3.87 9.50 16.01
C MET A 108 -2.95 10.63 15.55
N ARG A 109 -3.30 11.89 15.83
CA ARG A 109 -2.43 13.03 15.52
C ARG A 109 -1.11 12.97 16.28
N ALA A 110 -1.14 12.59 17.56
CA ALA A 110 0.07 12.48 18.37
C ALA A 110 0.95 11.32 17.89
N LEU A 111 0.33 10.19 17.52
CA LEU A 111 1.05 9.05 16.92
C LEU A 111 1.69 9.43 15.58
N SER A 112 0.97 10.15 14.72
CA SER A 112 1.47 10.69 13.46
C SER A 112 2.67 11.63 13.68
N ASP A 113 2.53 12.61 14.58
CA ASP A 113 3.62 13.53 14.92
C ASP A 113 4.85 12.78 15.49
N TYR A 114 4.65 11.71 16.27
CA TYR A 114 5.73 10.83 16.74
C TYR A 114 6.44 10.11 15.59
N ILE A 115 5.70 9.48 14.68
CA ILE A 115 6.25 8.78 13.51
C ILE A 115 7.03 9.74 12.61
N HIS A 116 6.49 10.95 12.36
CA HIS A 116 7.19 12.00 11.62
C HIS A 116 8.47 12.47 12.31
N SER A 117 8.51 12.50 13.65
CA SER A 117 9.73 12.86 14.39
C SER A 117 10.89 11.88 14.16
N LYS A 118 10.59 10.66 13.70
CA LYS A 118 11.57 9.63 13.31
C LYS A 118 11.98 9.71 11.85
N GLY A 119 11.41 10.65 11.07
CA GLY A 119 11.61 10.73 9.62
C GLY A 119 10.81 9.70 8.82
N LEU A 120 9.87 8.99 9.46
CA LEU A 120 8.97 8.03 8.84
C LEU A 120 7.66 8.71 8.42
N LYS A 121 6.79 7.97 7.74
CA LYS A 121 5.48 8.37 7.21
C LYS A 121 4.39 7.56 7.88
N PHE A 122 3.26 8.20 8.17
CA PHE A 122 2.15 7.58 8.89
C PHE A 122 1.02 7.16 7.93
N GLY A 123 0.62 5.89 7.99
CA GLY A 123 -0.54 5.40 7.26
C GLY A 123 -1.71 5.00 8.15
N ILE A 124 -2.91 5.16 7.63
CA ILE A 124 -4.17 4.80 8.29
C ILE A 124 -5.01 3.91 7.38
N TYR A 125 -5.80 3.05 8.01
CA TYR A 125 -6.80 2.23 7.37
C TYR A 125 -8.18 2.82 7.57
N GLU A 126 -9.01 2.67 6.56
CA GLU A 126 -10.44 2.83 6.66
C GLU A 126 -11.17 1.92 5.64
N ASP A 127 -12.49 1.87 5.67
CA ASP A 127 -13.33 1.10 4.74
C ASP A 127 -14.37 1.98 4.04
N TYR A 128 -14.53 1.83 2.72
CA TYR A 128 -15.53 2.53 1.92
C TYR A 128 -16.96 2.27 2.43
N GLY A 129 -17.27 1.07 2.92
CA GLY A 129 -18.62 0.65 3.28
C GLY A 129 -19.21 1.29 4.54
N ASN A 130 -20.31 0.70 5.01
CA ASN A 130 -20.95 1.14 6.26
C ASN A 130 -20.14 0.76 7.51
N TYR A 131 -19.35 -0.30 7.40
CA TYR A 131 -18.48 -0.79 8.46
C TYR A 131 -17.15 -1.25 7.86
N THR A 132 -16.11 -1.22 8.67
CA THR A 132 -14.86 -1.95 8.37
C THR A 132 -15.10 -3.45 8.39
N CYS A 133 -14.19 -4.23 7.80
CA CYS A 133 -14.26 -5.68 7.82
C CYS A 133 -14.35 -6.27 9.25
N ALA A 134 -13.74 -5.63 10.26
CA ALA A 134 -13.87 -6.00 11.68
C ALA A 134 -15.07 -5.36 12.41
N GLY A 135 -15.98 -4.72 11.69
CA GLY A 135 -17.23 -4.17 12.21
C GLY A 135 -17.07 -2.86 12.98
N TYR A 136 -16.09 -2.03 12.64
CA TYR A 136 -15.98 -0.64 13.11
C TYR A 136 -16.66 0.32 12.12
N PRO A 137 -16.92 1.60 12.46
CA PRO A 137 -17.62 2.52 11.54
C PRO A 137 -16.84 2.76 10.23
N GLY A 138 -17.46 2.56 9.05
CA GLY A 138 -16.89 2.89 7.73
C GLY A 138 -17.30 4.28 7.22
N ILE A 139 -16.87 4.68 6.01
CA ILE A 139 -16.92 6.09 5.55
C ILE A 139 -18.15 6.50 4.74
N ILE A 140 -19.03 5.57 4.34
CA ILE A 140 -20.25 5.96 3.60
C ILE A 140 -21.03 7.03 4.39
N GLY A 141 -21.25 8.19 3.77
CA GLY A 141 -21.94 9.34 4.36
C GLY A 141 -21.05 10.30 5.15
N HIS A 142 -19.76 10.00 5.32
CA HIS A 142 -18.78 10.76 6.10
C HIS A 142 -17.47 11.03 5.36
N GLN A 143 -17.42 10.76 4.04
CA GLN A 143 -16.20 10.80 3.24
C GLN A 143 -15.44 12.13 3.35
N TYR A 144 -16.15 13.25 3.33
CA TYR A 144 -15.53 14.59 3.38
C TYR A 144 -15.00 14.94 4.77
N GLU A 145 -15.71 14.56 5.82
CA GLU A 145 -15.29 14.73 7.21
C GLU A 145 -14.06 13.88 7.51
N ASP A 146 -14.07 12.62 7.09
CA ASP A 146 -13.02 11.65 7.41
C ASP A 146 -11.72 11.96 6.66
N ALA A 147 -11.79 12.33 5.38
CA ALA A 147 -10.62 12.78 4.63
C ALA A 147 -9.98 14.05 5.23
N ARG A 148 -10.79 15.02 5.67
CA ARG A 148 -10.27 16.21 6.38
C ARG A 148 -9.62 15.82 7.69
N LEU A 149 -10.22 14.90 8.43
CA LEU A 149 -9.66 14.40 9.68
C LEU A 149 -8.29 13.73 9.47
N PHE A 150 -8.14 12.93 8.40
CA PHE A 150 -6.87 12.32 8.03
C PHE A 150 -5.81 13.38 7.69
N ALA A 151 -6.19 14.42 6.94
CA ALA A 151 -5.30 15.54 6.65
C ALA A 151 -4.89 16.32 7.93
N ASP A 152 -5.83 16.57 8.84
CA ASP A 152 -5.59 17.22 10.14
C ASP A 152 -4.67 16.38 11.04
N TRP A 153 -4.80 15.06 10.98
CA TRP A 153 -3.91 14.09 11.63
C TRP A 153 -2.57 13.92 10.93
N LYS A 154 -2.36 14.61 9.80
CA LYS A 154 -1.17 14.51 8.96
C LYS A 154 -0.89 13.09 8.46
N VAL A 155 -1.91 12.35 8.08
CA VAL A 155 -1.76 11.03 7.44
C VAL A 155 -1.05 11.16 6.08
N ASP A 156 -0.13 10.25 5.76
CA ASP A 156 0.62 10.20 4.49
C ASP A 156 0.15 9.08 3.56
N TYR A 157 -0.59 8.12 4.09
CA TYR A 157 -1.05 6.92 3.38
C TYR A 157 -2.43 6.51 3.88
N VAL A 158 -3.38 6.25 2.98
CA VAL A 158 -4.72 5.76 3.30
C VAL A 158 -4.94 4.44 2.57
N LYS A 159 -5.12 3.35 3.32
CA LYS A 159 -5.71 2.10 2.83
C LYS A 159 -7.22 2.22 2.96
N LEU A 160 -7.94 2.02 1.86
CA LEU A 160 -9.41 1.99 1.86
C LEU A 160 -9.91 0.62 1.42
N ASP A 161 -10.45 -0.12 2.38
CA ASP A 161 -11.09 -1.41 2.16
C ASP A 161 -12.52 -1.27 1.64
N GLY A 162 -13.19 -2.39 1.37
CA GLY A 162 -14.49 -2.39 0.69
C GLY A 162 -15.55 -3.31 1.30
N CYS A 163 -15.39 -3.74 2.56
CA CYS A 163 -16.41 -4.55 3.21
C CYS A 163 -17.71 -3.74 3.38
N TYR A 164 -18.85 -4.41 3.46
CA TYR A 164 -20.15 -3.75 3.68
C TYR A 164 -20.52 -2.63 2.67
N ALA A 165 -19.95 -2.68 1.47
CA ALA A 165 -20.27 -1.85 0.31
C ALA A 165 -20.77 -2.69 -0.86
N PHE A 166 -21.47 -2.06 -1.82
CA PHE A 166 -21.85 -2.73 -3.06
C PHE A 166 -20.73 -2.63 -4.11
N PRO A 167 -20.24 -3.76 -4.66
CA PRO A 167 -19.12 -3.74 -5.60
C PRO A 167 -19.33 -2.92 -6.89
N HIS A 168 -20.59 -2.76 -7.32
CA HIS A 168 -20.92 -1.94 -8.49
C HIS A 168 -20.85 -0.43 -8.22
N GLU A 169 -20.80 0.00 -6.94
CA GLU A 169 -20.66 1.40 -6.56
C GLU A 169 -19.20 1.81 -6.35
N MET A 170 -18.27 0.85 -6.25
CA MET A 170 -16.88 1.11 -5.87
C MET A 170 -16.13 1.97 -6.89
N GLU A 171 -16.40 1.84 -8.19
CA GLU A 171 -15.76 2.71 -9.19
C GLU A 171 -16.02 4.18 -8.93
N LYS A 172 -17.29 4.52 -8.71
CA LYS A 172 -17.68 5.88 -8.35
C LYS A 172 -17.16 6.26 -6.96
N GLY A 173 -17.35 5.38 -5.98
CA GLY A 173 -17.05 5.65 -4.57
C GLY A 173 -15.58 5.91 -4.29
N TYR A 174 -14.68 5.08 -4.82
CA TYR A 174 -13.24 5.23 -4.65
C TYR A 174 -12.72 6.45 -5.41
N SER A 175 -13.22 6.70 -6.62
CA SER A 175 -12.85 7.88 -7.40
C SER A 175 -13.28 9.18 -6.71
N GLU A 176 -14.51 9.24 -6.20
CA GLU A 176 -15.00 10.40 -5.43
C GLU A 176 -14.18 10.58 -4.14
N PHE A 177 -13.79 9.50 -3.47
CA PHE A 177 -12.95 9.60 -2.27
C PHE A 177 -11.53 10.07 -2.58
N GLN A 178 -10.92 9.62 -3.68
CA GLN A 178 -9.63 10.15 -4.14
C GLN A 178 -9.71 11.66 -4.39
N ASP A 179 -10.78 12.13 -5.05
CA ASP A 179 -11.01 13.55 -5.31
C ASP A 179 -11.11 14.34 -4.01
N ILE A 180 -11.80 13.77 -3.02
CA ILE A 180 -11.95 14.34 -1.68
C ILE A 180 -10.58 14.40 -0.97
N LEU A 181 -9.78 13.33 -0.99
CA LEU A 181 -8.43 13.30 -0.44
C LEU A 181 -7.57 14.40 -1.06
N ASN A 182 -7.60 14.55 -2.39
CA ASN A 182 -6.84 15.58 -3.10
C ASN A 182 -7.28 17.01 -2.68
N LYS A 183 -8.59 17.23 -2.52
CA LYS A 183 -9.15 18.53 -2.06
C LYS A 183 -8.75 18.93 -0.64
N THR A 184 -8.23 18.00 0.18
CA THR A 184 -7.66 18.35 1.49
C THR A 184 -6.36 19.17 1.36
N GLY A 185 -5.69 19.10 0.20
CA GLY A 185 -4.41 19.76 -0.04
C GLY A 185 -3.21 19.04 0.60
N ARG A 186 -3.42 17.93 1.31
CA ARG A 186 -2.34 17.08 1.83
C ARG A 186 -2.10 15.91 0.87
N PRO A 187 -0.88 15.73 0.33
CA PRO A 187 -0.55 14.55 -0.44
C PRO A 187 -0.66 13.29 0.42
N MET A 188 -1.50 12.35 0.00
CA MET A 188 -1.71 11.06 0.65
C MET A 188 -1.64 9.95 -0.40
N VAL A 189 -0.84 8.92 -0.12
CA VAL A 189 -0.86 7.68 -0.92
C VAL A 189 -2.22 7.03 -0.75
N PHE A 190 -2.87 6.65 -1.85
CA PHE A 190 -4.19 6.03 -1.78
C PHE A 190 -4.15 4.58 -2.26
N SER A 191 -4.34 3.66 -1.32
CA SER A 191 -4.30 2.21 -1.50
C SER A 191 -5.70 1.64 -1.52
N CYS A 192 -6.12 1.10 -2.67
CA CYS A 192 -7.50 0.73 -2.93
C CYS A 192 -7.71 -0.78 -2.91
N SER A 193 -8.62 -1.29 -2.07
CA SER A 193 -9.07 -2.68 -2.20
C SER A 193 -10.13 -2.88 -3.29
N TRP A 194 -10.61 -1.82 -3.96
CA TRP A 194 -11.69 -1.88 -4.95
C TRP A 194 -11.65 -3.11 -5.91
N PRO A 195 -10.54 -3.43 -6.60
CA PRO A 195 -10.57 -4.51 -7.60
C PRO A 195 -10.95 -5.87 -7.02
N VAL A 196 -10.42 -6.25 -5.85
CA VAL A 196 -10.67 -7.59 -5.26
C VAL A 196 -12.17 -7.84 -5.02
N TYR A 197 -12.89 -6.83 -4.51
CA TYR A 197 -14.33 -6.94 -4.26
C TYR A 197 -15.16 -7.02 -5.53
N GLN A 198 -14.76 -6.32 -6.59
CA GLN A 198 -15.41 -6.45 -7.90
C GLN A 198 -15.17 -7.82 -8.52
N ILE A 199 -13.94 -8.32 -8.43
CA ILE A 199 -13.57 -9.65 -8.93
C ILE A 199 -14.42 -10.73 -8.24
N TYR A 200 -14.58 -10.66 -6.91
CA TYR A 200 -15.44 -11.59 -6.17
C TYR A 200 -16.92 -11.49 -6.57
N ALA A 201 -17.38 -10.33 -7.00
CA ALA A 201 -18.74 -10.13 -7.49
C ALA A 201 -18.92 -10.53 -8.97
N GLY A 202 -17.88 -11.03 -9.64
CA GLY A 202 -17.90 -11.34 -11.08
C GLY A 202 -17.92 -10.08 -11.97
N ILE A 203 -17.56 -8.93 -11.42
CA ILE A 203 -17.44 -7.66 -12.14
C ILE A 203 -15.98 -7.52 -12.60
N ARG A 204 -15.79 -7.24 -13.88
CA ARG A 204 -14.44 -6.97 -14.42
C ARG A 204 -13.99 -5.57 -14.00
N PRO A 205 -12.88 -5.42 -13.26
CA PRO A 205 -12.40 -4.10 -12.86
C PRO A 205 -11.96 -3.24 -14.04
N ASN A 206 -12.26 -1.95 -13.97
CA ASN A 206 -11.80 -0.94 -14.93
C ASN A 206 -10.41 -0.42 -14.52
N TYR A 207 -9.35 -1.14 -14.92
CA TYR A 207 -7.98 -0.74 -14.57
C TYR A 207 -7.55 0.63 -15.11
N THR A 208 -8.21 1.15 -16.15
CA THR A 208 -7.98 2.54 -16.56
C THR A 208 -8.40 3.47 -15.45
N SER A 209 -9.66 3.41 -14.99
CA SER A 209 -10.14 4.25 -13.89
C SER A 209 -9.36 4.01 -12.59
N ILE A 210 -9.01 2.76 -12.27
CA ILE A 210 -8.21 2.46 -11.06
C ILE A 210 -6.85 3.18 -11.10
N LYS A 211 -6.13 3.20 -12.23
CA LYS A 211 -4.86 3.94 -12.36
C LYS A 211 -5.02 5.46 -12.22
N GLU A 212 -6.16 5.98 -12.63
CA GLU A 212 -6.47 7.42 -12.52
C GLU A 212 -6.83 7.83 -11.09
N ASN A 213 -7.22 6.87 -10.24
CA ASN A 213 -7.78 7.15 -8.93
C ASN A 213 -7.07 6.46 -7.77
N CYS A 214 -6.11 5.57 -7.99
CA CYS A 214 -5.43 4.81 -6.94
C CYS A 214 -3.92 4.77 -7.16
N ASN A 215 -3.15 4.88 -6.07
CA ASN A 215 -1.69 4.74 -6.12
C ASN A 215 -1.24 3.28 -6.11
N LEU A 216 -2.05 2.42 -5.50
CA LEU A 216 -1.90 0.98 -5.56
C LEU A 216 -3.23 0.29 -5.28
N TRP A 217 -3.37 -0.97 -5.68
CA TRP A 217 -4.63 -1.69 -5.50
C TRP A 217 -4.47 -3.20 -5.32
N ARG A 218 -5.23 -3.74 -4.36
CA ARG A 218 -5.30 -5.18 -4.09
C ARG A 218 -6.17 -5.86 -5.15
N ASN A 219 -5.63 -6.89 -5.80
CA ASN A 219 -6.32 -7.63 -6.86
C ASN A 219 -6.88 -8.97 -6.42
N TYR A 220 -6.43 -9.51 -5.29
CA TYR A 220 -6.68 -10.90 -4.91
C TYR A 220 -6.75 -11.08 -3.40
N ASP A 221 -7.01 -12.31 -2.97
CA ASP A 221 -7.19 -12.76 -1.59
C ASP A 221 -6.13 -12.23 -0.63
N ASP A 222 -6.55 -12.05 0.63
CA ASP A 222 -5.64 -11.70 1.71
C ASP A 222 -4.59 -12.80 1.92
N VAL A 223 -3.34 -12.37 2.02
CA VAL A 223 -2.23 -13.24 2.37
C VAL A 223 -2.41 -13.78 3.79
N GLN A 224 -2.19 -15.07 3.94
CA GLN A 224 -2.11 -15.77 5.21
C GLN A 224 -0.69 -16.31 5.36
N ASP A 225 -0.20 -16.41 6.60
CA ASP A 225 1.08 -17.04 6.96
C ASP A 225 1.11 -18.54 6.62
N SER A 226 1.16 -18.84 5.31
CA SER A 226 1.19 -20.19 4.77
C SER A 226 1.68 -20.16 3.32
N TRP A 227 2.52 -21.15 2.97
CA TRP A 227 2.96 -21.33 1.59
C TRP A 227 1.81 -21.52 0.59
N VAL A 228 0.69 -22.10 1.04
CA VAL A 228 -0.51 -22.29 0.20
C VAL A 228 -1.11 -20.95 -0.24
N SER A 229 -1.16 -19.97 0.66
CA SER A 229 -1.65 -18.62 0.35
C SER A 229 -0.69 -17.89 -0.60
N VAL A 230 0.63 -18.00 -0.36
CA VAL A 230 1.63 -17.42 -1.26
C VAL A 230 1.54 -18.01 -2.67
N GLU A 231 1.44 -19.33 -2.77
CA GLU A 231 1.29 -20.02 -4.06
C GLU A 231 0.01 -19.63 -4.78
N SER A 232 -1.12 -19.49 -4.07
CA SER A 232 -2.38 -19.07 -4.70
C SER A 232 -2.31 -17.65 -5.25
N ILE A 233 -1.67 -16.72 -4.53
CA ILE A 233 -1.44 -15.35 -5.01
C ILE A 233 -0.55 -15.35 -6.26
N ILE A 234 0.58 -16.08 -6.24
CA ILE A 234 1.46 -16.19 -7.40
C ILE A 234 0.71 -16.76 -8.61
N ASP A 235 -0.03 -17.84 -8.42
CA ASP A 235 -0.74 -18.50 -9.50
C ASP A 235 -1.84 -17.59 -10.05
N TYR A 236 -2.56 -16.84 -9.20
CA TYR A 236 -3.52 -15.85 -9.65
C TYR A 236 -2.86 -14.76 -10.52
N TYR A 237 -1.77 -14.16 -10.03
CA TYR A 237 -1.06 -13.13 -10.79
C TYR A 237 -0.47 -13.67 -12.10
N GLY A 238 0.10 -14.87 -12.08
CA GLY A 238 0.66 -15.52 -13.27
C GLY A 238 -0.40 -15.87 -14.32
N ASN A 239 -1.56 -16.38 -13.89
CA ASN A 239 -2.66 -16.74 -14.77
C ASN A 239 -3.39 -15.53 -15.37
N ASN A 240 -3.30 -14.36 -14.71
CA ASN A 240 -3.98 -13.13 -15.14
C ASN A 240 -3.01 -12.05 -15.67
N GLN A 241 -1.72 -12.37 -15.84
CA GLN A 241 -0.65 -11.40 -16.09
C GLN A 241 -0.92 -10.44 -17.25
N ASP A 242 -1.50 -10.91 -18.35
CA ASP A 242 -1.80 -10.10 -19.54
C ASP A 242 -2.81 -8.98 -19.24
N LEU A 243 -3.67 -9.18 -18.24
CA LEU A 243 -4.64 -8.19 -17.78
C LEU A 243 -4.05 -7.24 -16.75
N ILE A 244 -3.28 -7.74 -15.77
CA ILE A 244 -2.86 -6.96 -14.59
C ILE A 244 -1.50 -6.28 -14.77
N ALA A 245 -0.51 -6.96 -15.35
CA ALA A 245 0.87 -6.47 -15.41
C ALA A 245 1.01 -5.14 -16.18
N PRO A 246 0.31 -4.92 -17.32
CA PRO A 246 0.42 -3.67 -18.06
C PRO A 246 -0.08 -2.42 -17.32
N ASN A 247 -0.79 -2.60 -16.19
CA ASN A 247 -1.35 -1.50 -15.42
C ASN A 247 -0.44 -1.00 -14.29
N SER A 248 0.67 -1.67 -14.02
CA SER A 248 1.62 -1.28 -12.98
C SER A 248 2.70 -0.33 -13.52
N GLY A 249 3.01 0.74 -12.79
CA GLY A 249 4.05 1.69 -13.15
C GLY A 249 4.22 2.81 -12.11
N PRO A 250 5.16 3.75 -12.32
CA PRO A 250 5.41 4.85 -11.39
C PRO A 250 4.14 5.64 -11.03
N GLY A 251 3.73 5.56 -9.76
CA GLY A 251 2.53 6.23 -9.25
C GLY A 251 1.29 5.34 -9.12
N HIS A 252 1.30 4.12 -9.69
CA HIS A 252 0.13 3.23 -9.77
C HIS A 252 0.54 1.74 -9.81
N TRP A 253 0.43 1.01 -8.70
CA TRP A 253 0.97 -0.36 -8.56
C TRP A 253 -0.11 -1.42 -8.32
N ASN A 254 0.05 -2.61 -8.90
CA ASN A 254 -0.71 -3.75 -8.39
C ASN A 254 -0.18 -4.13 -6.98
N ASP A 255 -1.05 -4.60 -6.10
CA ASP A 255 -0.70 -4.98 -4.73
C ASP A 255 -1.03 -6.48 -4.51
N PRO A 256 -0.01 -7.36 -4.40
CA PRO A 256 -0.20 -8.79 -4.10
C PRO A 256 -0.40 -9.08 -2.60
N ASP A 257 -0.65 -8.05 -1.78
CA ASP A 257 -0.69 -8.07 -0.32
C ASP A 257 0.69 -8.09 0.36
N MET A 258 0.68 -8.06 1.69
CA MET A 258 1.86 -7.90 2.55
C MET A 258 2.93 -8.99 2.37
N ASP A 259 4.18 -8.60 2.63
CA ASP A 259 5.29 -9.55 2.79
C ASP A 259 5.06 -10.44 4.02
N LEU A 260 5.27 -11.74 3.85
CA LEU A 260 5.32 -12.70 4.95
C LEU A 260 6.75 -12.86 5.44
N TYR A 261 6.91 -12.93 6.76
CA TYR A 261 8.18 -13.29 7.39
C TYR A 261 8.19 -14.79 7.66
N GLU A 262 9.12 -15.54 7.05
CA GLU A 262 9.47 -16.87 7.58
C GLU A 262 10.98 -16.99 7.86
N ASN A 263 11.27 -17.41 9.09
CA ASN A 263 12.57 -17.94 9.54
C ASN A 263 12.88 -19.26 8.81
N VAL A 264 13.32 -19.18 7.56
CA VAL A 264 13.84 -20.33 6.82
C VAL A 264 15.32 -20.11 6.51
N ASP A 265 16.17 -20.90 7.17
CA ASP A 265 17.58 -21.06 6.77
C ASP A 265 17.64 -21.96 5.54
N TYR A 266 18.03 -21.39 4.39
CA TYR A 266 18.18 -22.11 3.12
C TYR A 266 19.59 -22.71 2.92
N GLY A 267 20.51 -22.54 3.88
CA GLY A 267 21.87 -23.07 3.86
C GLY A 267 22.84 -22.36 2.91
N ILE A 268 24.00 -22.99 2.64
CA ILE A 268 25.05 -22.44 1.76
C ILE A 268 24.66 -22.57 0.29
N LEU A 269 24.48 -21.42 -0.37
CA LEU A 269 24.20 -21.35 -1.80
C LEU A 269 25.49 -21.13 -2.60
N TYR A 270 25.72 -21.95 -3.63
CA TYR A 270 26.84 -21.81 -4.58
C TYR A 270 26.45 -20.98 -5.82
N PRO A 271 27.41 -20.38 -6.57
CA PRO A 271 27.11 -19.64 -7.81
C PRO A 271 26.31 -20.42 -8.87
N SER A 272 26.35 -21.76 -8.84
CA SER A 272 25.58 -22.64 -9.72
C SER A 272 24.17 -22.97 -9.18
N THR A 273 23.85 -22.55 -7.96
CA THR A 273 22.59 -22.84 -7.29
C THR A 273 21.54 -21.87 -7.81
N LYS A 274 20.49 -22.39 -8.42
CA LYS A 274 19.34 -21.60 -8.83
C LYS A 274 18.30 -21.65 -7.72
N ILE A 275 18.08 -20.52 -7.05
CA ILE A 275 16.92 -20.36 -6.17
C ILE A 275 15.72 -20.14 -7.09
N LYS A 276 14.70 -20.99 -6.97
CA LYS A 276 13.42 -20.73 -7.63
C LYS A 276 12.58 -19.88 -6.67
N VAL A 277 12.81 -18.58 -6.69
CA VAL A 277 11.87 -17.63 -6.06
C VAL A 277 10.74 -17.44 -7.06
N LYS A 278 9.52 -17.82 -6.67
CA LYS A 278 8.33 -17.52 -7.47
C LYS A 278 7.97 -16.03 -7.23
N VAL A 279 8.35 -15.13 -8.13
CA VAL A 279 7.83 -13.76 -8.18
C VAL A 279 7.80 -13.22 -9.60
N ASN A 280 6.65 -12.68 -10.05
CA ASN A 280 6.49 -11.44 -10.85
C ASN A 280 5.01 -11.14 -11.23
N PRO A 281 4.58 -9.89 -11.53
CA PRO A 281 5.22 -8.57 -11.32
C PRO A 281 4.30 -7.55 -10.61
N SER A 282 4.65 -7.09 -9.40
CA SER A 282 4.24 -5.74 -8.93
C SER A 282 4.74 -5.29 -7.55
N GLY A 283 5.26 -6.18 -6.71
CA GLY A 283 5.88 -5.80 -5.43
C GLY A 283 7.33 -6.27 -5.34
N VAL A 284 8.18 -5.48 -4.70
CA VAL A 284 9.63 -5.73 -4.54
C VAL A 284 9.87 -6.89 -3.57
N VAL A 285 10.67 -7.89 -3.96
CA VAL A 285 11.24 -8.87 -3.02
C VAL A 285 12.64 -8.43 -2.66
N MET A 286 12.90 -8.19 -1.37
CA MET A 286 14.26 -7.95 -0.86
C MET A 286 14.76 -9.15 -0.07
N LEU A 287 15.93 -9.64 -0.45
CA LEU A 287 16.67 -10.68 0.26
C LEU A 287 17.81 -10.02 1.02
N LYS A 288 17.87 -10.21 2.34
CA LYS A 288 19.08 -9.88 3.14
C LYS A 288 20.17 -10.91 2.81
N ALA A 289 21.41 -10.46 2.62
CA ALA A 289 22.55 -11.33 2.35
C ALA A 289 23.82 -10.84 3.08
N GLU A 290 24.58 -11.76 3.65
CA GLU A 290 25.91 -11.52 4.22
C GLU A 290 26.99 -12.22 3.38
N VAL A 291 28.06 -11.49 3.01
CA VAL A 291 29.12 -12.01 2.13
C VAL A 291 30.29 -12.54 2.95
N TYR A 292 30.62 -13.83 2.79
CA TYR A 292 31.77 -14.48 3.43
C TYR A 292 32.84 -14.89 2.42
N VAL A 293 34.12 -14.71 2.78
CA VAL A 293 35.27 -15.19 1.98
C VAL A 293 35.60 -16.63 2.39
N ASP A 294 35.47 -17.56 1.44
CA ASP A 294 35.82 -18.98 1.65
C ASP A 294 37.33 -19.12 1.88
N ALA A 295 37.73 -19.45 3.11
CA ALA A 295 39.12 -19.65 3.51
C ALA A 295 39.84 -20.78 2.74
N LYS A 296 39.09 -21.63 2.03
CA LYS A 296 39.63 -22.77 1.27
C LYS A 296 40.00 -22.42 -0.17
N TYR A 297 39.48 -21.32 -0.73
CA TYR A 297 39.74 -20.88 -2.11
C TYR A 297 39.82 -19.34 -2.21
N PRO A 298 40.93 -18.73 -1.79
CA PRO A 298 41.04 -17.27 -1.62
C PRO A 298 40.94 -16.43 -2.91
N ASN A 299 40.96 -17.06 -4.09
CA ASN A 299 40.91 -16.37 -5.40
C ASN A 299 39.66 -16.69 -6.22
N SER A 300 38.66 -17.39 -5.66
CA SER A 300 37.37 -17.58 -6.33
C SER A 300 36.28 -16.94 -5.48
N TYR A 301 35.74 -15.81 -5.94
CA TYR A 301 34.54 -15.21 -5.36
C TYR A 301 33.40 -16.23 -5.48
N LYS A 302 33.06 -16.89 -4.37
CA LYS A 302 31.83 -17.65 -4.26
C LYS A 302 30.88 -16.82 -3.43
N TYR A 303 29.82 -16.34 -4.07
CA TYR A 303 28.71 -15.69 -3.40
C TYR A 303 27.98 -16.75 -2.60
N VAL A 304 28.14 -16.71 -1.28
CA VAL A 304 27.35 -17.49 -0.33
C VAL A 304 26.21 -16.60 0.11
N PHE A 305 24.98 -17.05 -0.12
CA PHE A 305 23.78 -16.37 0.34
C PHE A 305 23.29 -17.13 1.57
N SER A 306 23.15 -16.44 2.70
CA SER A 306 22.43 -16.91 3.89
C SER A 306 21.36 -15.88 4.22
N LEU A 307 20.13 -16.34 4.47
CA LEU A 307 19.03 -15.54 5.01
C LEU A 307 19.04 -15.65 6.53
#